data_AF-A0A377DZ48-F1
#
_entry.id   AF-A0A377DZ48-F1
#
_cell.length_a   1.000
_cell.length_b   1.000
_cell.length_c   1.000
_cell.angle_alpha   90.00
_cell.angle_beta   90.00
_cell.angle_gamma   90.00
#
_symmetry.space_group_name_H-M   'P 1'
#
loop_
_entity.id
_entity.type
_entity.pdbx_description
1 polymer ?
#
loop_
_entity_poly.entity_id
_entity_poly.type
_entity_poly.pdbx_seq_one_letter_code
_entity_poly.pdbx_strand_id
1 'polypeptide(L)' 'MNGGLLVQDRDLGMVGAEELRVVTKRQPSEQELRDALFCWKVAKFVKSNAIVYAKNNMTIGIGAGQMSRVYSAKNRRY' A
#
# COMPACT_ATOMS: atom_id res chain seq x y z
N MET A 1 -9.49 -4.73 29.00
CA MET A 1 -8.78 -5.95 28.53
C MET A 1 -7.92 -6.41 29.68
N ASN A 2 -8.31 -7.48 30.38
CA ASN A 2 -7.62 -7.96 31.58
C ASN A 2 -6.94 -9.30 31.28
N GLY A 3 -5.60 -9.32 31.31
CA GLY A 3 -4.82 -10.53 31.62
C GLY A 3 -4.26 -11.40 30.49
N GLY A 4 -4.16 -10.94 29.23
CA GLY A 4 -3.62 -11.75 28.13
C GLY A 4 -2.49 -11.06 27.36
N LEU A 5 -1.49 -11.84 26.91
CA LEU A 5 -0.42 -11.41 26.00
C LEU A 5 -0.71 -11.90 24.58
N LEU A 6 -0.73 -10.99 23.62
CA LEU A 6 -0.76 -11.33 22.19
C LEU A 6 0.69 -11.37 21.67
N VAL A 7 1.10 -12.55 21.22
CA VAL A 7 2.37 -12.75 20.53
C VAL A 7 2.06 -12.93 19.04
N GLN A 8 2.63 -12.08 18.20
CA GLN A 8 2.54 -12.18 16.75
C GLN A 8 3.94 -12.00 16.15
N ASP A 9 4.23 -12.79 15.13
CA ASP A 9 5.45 -12.61 14.34
C ASP A 9 5.41 -11.28 13.59
N ARG A 10 6.60 -10.66 13.44
CA ARG A 10 6.73 -9.45 12.62
C ARG A 10 6.47 -9.82 11.16
N ASP A 11 5.55 -9.11 10.53
CA ASP A 11 5.40 -9.18 9.08
C ASP A 11 6.66 -8.62 8.40
N LEU A 12 7.52 -9.53 7.91
CA LEU A 12 8.72 -9.23 7.13
C LEU A 12 8.52 -9.42 5.63
N GLY A 13 7.31 -9.79 5.19
CA GLY A 13 7.03 -10.02 3.77
C GLY A 13 7.28 -8.75 2.94
N MET A 14 8.21 -8.84 2.00
CA MET A 14 8.41 -7.82 0.98
C MET A 14 8.08 -8.46 -0.36
N VAL A 15 7.12 -7.88 -1.08
CA VAL A 15 6.78 -8.35 -2.42
C VAL A 15 7.84 -7.84 -3.37
N GLY A 16 8.56 -8.78 -4.00
CA GLY A 16 9.51 -8.51 -5.07
C GLY A 16 8.82 -8.20 -6.41
N ALA A 17 9.58 -7.70 -7.39
CA ALA A 17 9.05 -7.47 -8.74
C ALA A 17 8.60 -8.79 -9.40
N GLU A 18 9.29 -9.87 -9.06
CA GLU A 18 9.08 -11.25 -9.48
C GLU A 18 7.75 -11.86 -8.99
N GLU A 19 7.16 -11.31 -7.92
CA GLU A 19 5.88 -11.74 -7.38
C GLU A 19 4.68 -10.95 -7.96
N LEU A 20 4.96 -9.92 -8.77
CA LEU A 20 3.91 -9.09 -9.37
C LEU A 20 3.31 -9.78 -10.59
N ARG A 21 1.99 -9.99 -10.55
CA ARG A 21 1.21 -10.43 -11.71
C ARG A 21 0.53 -9.25 -12.38
N VAL A 22 0.90 -8.97 -13.63
CA VAL A 22 0.18 -7.99 -14.46
C VAL A 22 -1.14 -8.60 -14.92
N VAL A 23 -2.26 -8.03 -14.46
CA VAL A 23 -3.63 -8.48 -14.78
C VAL A 23 -4.31 -7.64 -15.86
N THR A 24 -3.63 -6.62 -16.38
CA THR A 24 -4.12 -5.67 -17.38
C THR A 24 -3.61 -6.01 -18.79
N LYS A 25 -4.37 -5.60 -19.83
CA LYS A 25 -3.94 -5.74 -21.23
C LYS A 25 -2.69 -4.92 -21.56
N ARG A 26 -2.57 -3.73 -20.96
CA ARG A 26 -1.39 -2.85 -21.09
C ARG A 26 -0.35 -3.28 -20.07
N GLN A 27 0.89 -3.46 -20.53
CA GLN A 27 2.04 -3.66 -19.67
C GLN A 27 2.45 -2.33 -19.02
N PRO A 28 2.72 -2.31 -17.70
CA PRO A 28 3.27 -1.13 -17.06
C PRO A 28 4.68 -0.87 -17.58
N SER A 29 5.04 0.41 -17.69
CA SER A 29 6.43 0.81 -17.92
C SER A 29 7.29 0.51 -16.70
N GLU A 30 8.62 0.47 -16.87
CA GLU A 30 9.53 0.26 -15.74
C GLU A 30 9.35 1.31 -14.63
N GLN A 31 9.02 2.55 -14.99
CA GLN A 31 8.78 3.61 -14.01
C GLN A 31 7.50 3.34 -13.20
N GLU A 32 6.43 2.89 -13.86
CA GLU A 32 5.17 2.54 -13.19
C GLU A 32 5.35 1.31 -12.27
N LEU A 33 6.20 0.34 -12.67
CA LEU A 33 6.56 -0.81 -11.82
C LEU A 33 7.34 -0.37 -10.58
N ARG A 34 8.32 0.53 -10.73
CA ARG A 34 9.07 1.10 -9.60
C ARG A 34 8.16 1.85 -8.63
N ASP A 35 7.28 2.69 -9.16
CA ASP A 35 6.31 3.45 -8.36
C ASP A 35 5.31 2.51 -7.64
N ALA A 36 4.88 1.42 -8.28
CA ALA A 36 4.00 0.42 -7.67
C ALA A 36 4.68 -0.34 -6.51
N LEU A 37 5.92 -0.77 -6.69
CA LEU A 37 6.72 -1.41 -5.62
C LEU A 37 6.94 -0.45 -4.46
N PHE A 38 7.18 0.83 -4.75
CA PHE A 38 7.30 1.86 -3.72
C PHE A 38 5.99 2.06 -2.95
N CYS A 39 4.86 2.16 -3.64
CA CYS A 39 3.52 2.20 -3.02
C CYS A 39 3.29 1.00 -2.10
N TRP A 40 3.65 -0.21 -2.53
CA TRP A 40 3.51 -1.43 -1.74
C TRP A 40 4.30 -1.38 -0.43
N LYS A 41 5.58 -0.95 -0.52
CA LYS A 41 6.43 -0.75 0.65
C LYS A 41 5.83 0.24 1.64
N VAL A 42 5.34 1.38 1.15
CA VAL A 42 4.72 2.41 2.00
C VAL A 42 3.43 1.88 2.64
N ALA A 43 2.56 1.23 1.86
CA ALA A 43 1.28 0.73 2.34
C ALA A 43 1.41 -0.26 3.51
N LYS A 44 2.49 -1.06 3.54
CA LYS A 44 2.81 -1.97 4.65
C LYS A 44 2.93 -1.25 6.00
N PHE A 45 3.40 -0.01 6.02
CA PHE A 45 3.58 0.77 7.25
C PHE A 45 2.35 1.63 7.62
N VAL A 46 1.31 1.63 6.79
CA VAL A 46 0.11 2.45 6.99
C VAL A 46 -0.99 1.62 7.65
N LYS A 47 -1.60 2.14 8.72
CA LYS A 47 -2.72 1.47 9.40
C LYS A 47 -3.89 1.24 8.44
N SER A 48 -4.38 0.01 8.36
CA SER A 48 -5.48 -0.38 7.48
C SER A 48 -6.78 0.36 7.83
N ASN A 49 -7.64 0.72 6.87
CA ASN A 49 -7.53 0.58 5.41
C ASN A 49 -6.66 1.69 4.78
N ALA A 50 -5.69 1.31 3.96
CA ALA A 50 -4.72 2.23 3.35
C ALA A 50 -4.89 2.32 1.83
N ILE A 51 -4.79 3.55 1.29
CA ILE A 51 -4.61 3.84 -0.13
C ILE A 51 -3.41 4.76 -0.26
N VAL A 52 -2.42 4.35 -1.04
CA VAL A 52 -1.18 5.11 -1.28
C VAL A 52 -1.12 5.49 -2.74
N TYR A 53 -0.90 6.77 -3.01
CA TYR A 53 -0.55 7.29 -4.33
C TYR A 53 0.91 7.70 -4.31
N ALA A 54 1.69 7.23 -5.28
CA ALA A 54 3.07 7.65 -5.49
C ALA A 54 3.31 7.95 -6.96
N LYS A 55 4.30 8.80 -7.20
CA LYS A 55 4.82 9.13 -8.53
C LYS A 55 6.30 9.46 -8.40
N ASN A 56 7.13 8.97 -9.32
CA ASN A 56 8.58 9.22 -9.32
C ASN A 56 9.24 8.87 -7.98
N ASN A 57 8.93 7.70 -7.41
CA ASN A 57 9.39 7.24 -6.09
C ASN A 57 9.06 8.18 -4.91
N MET A 58 8.08 9.07 -5.05
CA MET A 58 7.61 9.95 -3.97
C MET A 58 6.13 9.73 -3.70
N THR A 59 5.75 9.68 -2.41
CA THR A 59 4.34 9.61 -2.03
C THR A 59 3.68 10.96 -2.31
N ILE A 60 2.71 10.96 -3.21
CA ILE A 60 1.88 12.13 -3.50
C ILE A 60 0.56 12.08 -2.73
N GLY A 61 0.33 11.08 -1.88
CA GLY A 61 -0.89 10.97 -1.08
C GLY A 61 -1.01 9.67 -0.33
N ILE A 62 -1.48 9.74 0.93
CA ILE A 62 -1.75 8.57 1.76
C ILE A 62 -3.11 8.78 2.44
N GLY A 63 -4.07 7.92 2.12
CA GLY A 63 -5.33 7.80 2.87
C GLY A 63 -5.28 6.60 3.79
N ALA A 64 -5.37 6.80 5.11
CA ALA A 64 -5.19 5.75 6.12
C ALA A 64 -6.32 5.76 7.17
N GLY A 65 -6.61 4.61 7.77
CA GLY A 65 -7.43 4.54 8.99
C GLY A 65 -8.94 4.76 8.83
N GLN A 66 -9.49 4.65 7.63
CA GLN A 66 -10.94 4.72 7.40
C GLN A 66 -11.58 3.33 7.46
N MET A 67 -12.79 3.21 8.04
CA MET A 67 -13.56 1.95 8.09
C MET A 67 -13.97 1.44 6.70
N SER A 68 -13.97 2.30 5.68
CA SER A 68 -14.27 1.96 4.28
C SER A 68 -13.18 2.46 3.34
N ARG A 69 -12.70 1.57 2.45
CA ARG A 69 -11.72 1.90 1.39
C ARG A 69 -12.21 3.00 0.45
N VAL A 70 -13.54 3.11 0.26
CA VAL A 70 -14.16 4.17 -0.56
C VAL A 70 -13.93 5.56 0.02
N TYR A 71 -13.88 5.67 1.35
CA TYR A 71 -13.67 6.94 2.03
C TYR A 71 -12.19 7.36 2.04
N SER A 72 -11.26 6.38 2.14
CA SER A 72 -9.81 6.63 1.94
C SER A 72 -9.49 7.21 0.56
N ALA A 73 -10.24 6.83 -0.48
CA ALA A 73 -10.06 7.38 -1.83
C ALA A 73 -10.65 8.79 -1.99
N LYS A 74 -11.73 9.11 -1.25
CA LYS A 74 -12.44 10.41 -1.32
C LYS A 74 -11.69 11.56 -0.65
N ASN A 75 -11.00 11.32 0.46
CA ASN A 75 -10.33 12.38 1.25
C ASN A 75 -9.06 12.98 0.59
N ARG A 76 -8.67 12.53 -0.62
CA ARG A 76 -7.49 13.04 -1.35
C ARG A 76 -7.85 14.05 -2.46
N ARG A 77 -9.12 14.47 -2.57
CA ARG A 77 -9.61 15.36 -3.66
C ARG A 77 -9.60 16.87 -3.36
N TYR A 78 -8.83 17.33 -2.37
CA TYR A 78 -8.53 18.75 -2.16
C TYR A 78 -7.02 18.94 -2.00
#